data_AF-I9U9A2-F1
#
_entry.id   AF-I9U9A2-F1
#
_cell.length_a   1.000
_cell.length_b   1.000
_cell.length_c   1.000
_cell.angle_alpha   90.00
_cell.angle_beta   90.00
_cell.angle_gamma   90.00
#
_symmetry.space_group_name_H-M   'P 1'
#
loop_
_entity.id
_entity.type
_entity.pdbx_description
1 polymer ?
#
loop_
_entity_poly.entity_id
_entity_poly.type
_entity_poly.pdbx_seq_one_letter_code
_entity_poly.pdbx_strand_id
1 'polypeptide(L)'
;MYKIKNTELDFESRIFHLHKIFYSAFFPDKKPIINTFRSLSEIPVSSPESDAMSKDMKKRGFKFFGTTICYAHLQASGFINDHLTDCICRKVPQ
;
A
#
# COMPACT_ATOMS: atom_id res chain seq x y z
N MET A 1 8.96 -36.32 -9.64
CA MET A 1 10.14 -35.48 -9.34
C MET A 1 9.83 -34.04 -9.69
N TYR A 2 9.33 -33.24 -8.75
CA TYR A 2 9.12 -31.82 -9.01
C TYR A 2 10.46 -31.09 -8.86
N LYS A 3 10.99 -30.57 -9.97
CA LYS A 3 12.17 -29.71 -9.98
C LYS A 3 11.79 -28.37 -9.33
N ILE A 4 12.34 -28.12 -8.15
CA ILE A 4 12.27 -26.82 -7.46
C ILE A 4 13.06 -25.83 -8.33
N LYS A 5 12.38 -24.85 -8.92
CA LYS A 5 12.99 -23.72 -9.63
C LYS A 5 13.02 -22.53 -8.68
N ASN A 6 14.22 -22.05 -8.35
CA ASN A 6 14.57 -20.80 -7.65
C ASN A 6 13.68 -20.41 -6.45
N THR A 7 14.10 -20.88 -5.27
CA THR A 7 13.50 -20.63 -3.95
C THR A 7 13.46 -19.17 -3.51
N GLU A 8 14.29 -18.28 -4.07
CA GLU A 8 14.29 -16.84 -3.74
C GLU A 8 13.08 -16.09 -4.32
N LEU A 9 12.68 -16.39 -5.56
CA LEU A 9 11.52 -15.77 -6.21
C LEU A 9 10.18 -16.19 -5.61
N ASP A 10 10.10 -17.42 -5.08
CA ASP A 10 8.92 -17.94 -4.37
C ASP A 10 8.74 -17.28 -3.00
N PHE A 11 9.85 -17.01 -2.29
CA PHE A 11 9.80 -16.33 -0.98
C PHE A 11 9.34 -14.88 -1.10
N GLU A 12 9.91 -14.11 -2.03
CA GLU A 12 9.50 -12.72 -2.30
C GLU A 12 8.04 -12.62 -2.75
N SER A 13 7.58 -13.55 -3.59
CA SER A 13 6.17 -13.62 -4.00
C SER A 13 5.23 -13.94 -2.82
N ARG A 14 5.65 -14.82 -1.91
CA ARG A 14 4.90 -15.14 -0.68
C ARG A 14 4.88 -13.99 0.32
N ILE A 15 5.99 -13.27 0.49
CA ILE A 15 6.05 -12.05 1.29
C ILE A 15 5.12 -10.99 0.71
N PHE A 16 5.13 -10.79 -0.61
CA PHE A 16 4.22 -9.86 -1.30
C PHE A 16 2.75 -10.25 -1.12
N HIS A 17 2.45 -11.54 -1.15
CA HIS A 17 1.10 -12.07 -0.90
C HIS A 17 0.66 -11.85 0.55
N LEU A 18 1.54 -12.08 1.52
CA LEU A 18 1.30 -11.82 2.95
C LEU A 18 1.11 -10.32 3.21
N HIS A 19 1.91 -9.46 2.58
CA HIS A 19 1.76 -8.01 2.62
C HIS A 19 0.37 -7.59 2.12
N LYS A 20 -0.06 -8.16 0.99
CA LYS A 20 -1.36 -7.83 0.41
C LYS A 20 -2.54 -8.28 1.28
N ILE A 21 -2.45 -9.47 1.86
CA ILE A 21 -3.45 -9.97 2.81
C ILE A 21 -3.48 -9.07 4.05
N PHE A 22 -2.33 -8.77 4.63
CA PHE A 22 -2.22 -7.95 5.84
C PHE A 22 -2.80 -6.55 5.62
N TYR A 23 -2.41 -5.88 4.54
CA TYR A 23 -2.88 -4.51 4.28
C TYR A 23 -4.34 -4.44 3.90
N SER A 24 -4.88 -5.45 3.20
CA SER A 24 -6.31 -5.48 2.85
C SER A 24 -7.25 -5.38 4.05
N ALA A 25 -6.79 -5.70 5.26
CA ALA A 25 -7.57 -5.56 6.49
C ALA A 25 -7.85 -4.10 6.89
N PHE A 26 -7.08 -3.13 6.38
CA PHE A 26 -7.26 -1.71 6.70
C PHE A 26 -8.13 -0.96 5.67
N PHE A 27 -8.48 -1.60 4.54
CA PHE A 27 -9.19 -0.95 3.46
C PHE A 27 -10.65 -1.42 3.37
N PRO A 28 -11.62 -0.50 3.19
CA PRO A 28 -12.99 -0.88 2.88
C PRO A 28 -13.01 -1.68 1.56
N ASP A 29 -13.75 -2.79 1.57
CA ASP A 29 -13.92 -3.72 0.44
C ASP A 29 -12.63 -4.37 -0.13
N LYS A 30 -11.49 -4.26 0.57
CA LYS A 30 -10.18 -4.78 0.14
C LYS A 30 -9.74 -4.26 -1.23
N LYS A 31 -10.25 -3.09 -1.64
CA LYS A 31 -9.92 -2.44 -2.91
C LYS A 31 -8.93 -1.29 -2.67
N PRO A 32 -8.03 -1.01 -3.64
CA PRO A 32 -7.22 0.19 -3.60
C PRO A 32 -8.10 1.45 -3.61
N ILE A 33 -7.69 2.46 -2.86
CA ILE A 33 -8.31 3.79 -2.89
C ILE A 33 -7.76 4.54 -4.10
N ILE A 34 -8.64 5.17 -4.86
CA ILE A 34 -8.25 5.93 -6.06
C ILE A 34 -8.78 7.35 -5.89
N ASN A 35 -7.86 8.28 -5.68
CA ASN A 35 -8.20 9.68 -5.55
C ASN A 35 -8.18 10.39 -6.91
N THR A 36 -8.73 11.60 -6.92
CA THR A 36 -8.86 12.45 -8.12
C THR A 36 -8.29 13.83 -7.84
N PHE A 37 -6.99 13.89 -7.63
CA PHE A 37 -6.28 15.16 -7.38
C PHE A 37 -5.85 15.82 -8.68
N ARG A 38 -5.97 17.14 -8.74
CA ARG A 38 -5.49 17.96 -9.88
C ARG A 38 -4.15 18.60 -9.61
N SER A 39 -3.76 18.74 -8.34
CA SER A 39 -2.50 19.33 -7.92
C SER A 39 -1.87 18.58 -6.75
N LEU A 40 -0.55 18.63 -6.63
CA LEU A 40 0.18 17.98 -5.52
C LEU A 40 -0.21 18.53 -4.15
N SER A 41 -0.62 19.80 -4.07
CA SER A 41 -1.09 20.44 -2.84
C SER A 41 -2.40 19.88 -2.29
N GLU A 42 -3.18 19.19 -3.13
CA GLU A 42 -4.41 18.52 -2.70
C GLU A 42 -4.14 17.15 -2.06
N ILE A 43 -2.96 16.57 -2.29
CA ILE A 43 -2.59 15.25 -1.78
C ILE A 43 -2.33 15.36 -0.28
N PRO A 44 -3.07 14.61 0.57
CA PRO A 44 -2.85 14.65 2.00
C PRO A 44 -1.53 13.95 2.37
N VAL A 45 -1.04 14.21 3.58
CA VAL A 45 0.15 13.55 4.14
C VAL A 45 -0.19 12.32 5.00
N SER A 46 -1.48 12.03 5.16
CA SER A 46 -2.03 10.91 5.93
C SER A 46 -3.49 10.63 5.55
N SER A 47 -3.95 9.44 5.89
CA SER A 47 -5.34 8.99 5.80
C SER A 47 -5.73 8.10 6.98
N PRO A 48 -7.04 7.86 7.21
CA PRO A 48 -7.51 6.95 8.26
C PRO A 48 -6.88 5.55 8.18
N GLU A 49 -6.66 5.03 6.97
CA GLU A 49 -6.02 3.73 6.74
C GLU A 49 -4.55 3.75 7.16
N SER A 50 -3.82 4.82 6.83
CA SER A 50 -2.43 4.99 7.26
C SER A 50 -2.29 5.20 8.77
N ASP A 51 -3.27 5.84 9.41
CA ASP A 51 -3.33 5.99 10.87
C ASP A 51 -3.55 4.65 11.57
N ALA A 52 -4.51 3.86 11.06
CA ALA A 52 -4.79 2.52 11.55
C ALA A 52 -3.56 1.61 11.39
N MET A 53 -2.90 1.66 10.23
CA MET A 53 -1.68 0.91 9.97
C MET A 53 -0.53 1.33 10.89
N SER A 54 -0.28 2.62 11.06
CA SER A 54 0.73 3.16 11.97
C SER A 54 0.50 2.69 13.42
N LYS A 55 -0.76 2.70 13.87
CA LYS A 55 -1.12 2.22 15.22
C LYS A 55 -0.85 0.72 15.38
N ASP A 56 -1.22 -0.10 14.40
CA ASP A 56 -0.99 -1.55 14.46
C ASP A 56 0.51 -1.90 14.37
N MET A 57 1.27 -1.23 13.49
CA MET A 57 2.72 -1.38 13.39
C MET A 57 3.43 -1.03 14.70
N LYS A 58 3.05 0.10 15.32
CA LYS A 58 3.59 0.48 16.64
C LYS A 58 3.26 -0.56 17.71
N LYS A 59 2.03 -1.10 17.71
CA LYS A 59 1.62 -2.17 18.65
C LYS A 59 2.45 -3.45 18.47
N ARG A 60 2.87 -3.76 17.24
CA ARG A 60 3.74 -4.90 16.92
C ARG A 60 5.23 -4.64 17.17
N GLY A 61 5.60 -3.45 17.67
CA GLY A 61 6.98 -3.11 18.03
C GLY A 61 7.82 -2.53 16.88
N PHE A 62 7.21 -2.21 15.73
CA PHE A 62 7.93 -1.53 14.65
C PHE A 62 8.26 -0.09 15.06
N LYS A 63 9.49 0.33 14.77
CA LYS A 63 9.97 1.70 14.96
C LYS A 63 9.97 2.44 13.62
N PHE A 64 9.83 3.76 13.66
CA PHE A 64 9.79 4.61 12.45
C PHE A 64 8.61 4.34 11.49
N PHE A 65 7.48 3.82 12.00
CA PHE A 65 6.23 3.71 11.24
C PHE A 65 5.22 4.74 11.77
N GLY A 66 5.44 6.01 11.40
CA GLY A 66 4.46 7.08 11.59
C GLY A 66 3.42 7.09 10.48
N THR A 67 2.30 7.79 10.70
CA THR A 67 1.18 7.84 9.73
C THR A 67 1.63 8.29 8.33
N THR A 68 2.49 9.31 8.23
CA THR A 68 3.00 9.78 6.94
C THR A 68 3.87 8.75 6.21
N ILE A 69 4.68 8.00 6.94
CA ILE A 69 5.48 6.91 6.36
C ILE A 69 4.57 5.78 5.88
N CYS A 70 3.56 5.46 6.69
CA CYS A 70 2.52 4.51 6.33
C CYS A 70 1.75 4.94 5.07
N TYR A 71 1.36 6.21 4.97
CA TYR A 71 0.68 6.76 3.80
C TYR A 71 1.54 6.66 2.54
N ALA A 72 2.79 7.11 2.61
CA ALA A 72 3.75 6.99 1.51
C ALA A 72 3.97 5.54 1.08
N HIS A 73 4.02 4.61 2.03
CA HIS A 73 4.14 3.19 1.74
C HIS A 73 2.91 2.63 1.00
N LEU A 74 1.70 3.04 1.41
CA LEU A 74 0.45 2.63 0.75
C LEU A 74 0.36 3.19 -0.67
N GLN A 75 0.85 4.41 -0.90
CA GLN A 75 0.99 4.99 -2.23
C GLN A 75 1.97 4.18 -3.10
N ALA A 76 3.19 3.96 -2.61
CA ALA A 76 4.25 3.25 -3.33
C ALA A 76 3.86 1.80 -3.66
N SER A 77 3.13 1.15 -2.77
CA SER A 77 2.69 -0.24 -2.93
C SER A 77 1.40 -0.40 -3.75
N GLY A 78 0.76 0.71 -4.15
CA GLY A 78 -0.43 0.70 -5.00
C GLY A 78 -1.75 0.39 -4.28
N PHE A 79 -1.81 0.54 -2.96
CA PHE A 79 -3.07 0.50 -2.21
C PHE A 79 -3.79 1.85 -2.19
N ILE A 80 -3.06 2.93 -2.42
CA ILE A 80 -3.59 4.26 -2.64
C ILE A 80 -3.03 4.77 -3.97
N ASN A 81 -3.91 5.17 -4.88
CA ASN A 81 -3.53 5.78 -6.15
C ASN A 81 -3.83 7.29 -6.09
N ASP A 82 -2.77 8.06 -5.84
CA ASP A 82 -2.78 9.52 -5.80
C ASP A 82 -2.14 10.15 -7.04
N HIS A 83 -1.96 9.39 -8.12
CA HIS A 83 -1.54 9.98 -9.38
C HIS A 83 -2.54 11.08 -9.77
N LEU A 84 -2.00 12.25 -10.12
CA LEU A 84 -2.79 13.38 -10.60
C LEU A 84 -3.62 12.98 -11.82
N THR A 85 -4.76 13.65 -12.03
CA THR A 85 -5.71 13.31 -13.09
C THR A 85 -5.10 13.33 -14.50
N ASP A 86 -4.05 14.12 -14.72
CA ASP A 86 -3.30 14.27 -15.97
C ASP A 86 -2.03 13.40 -16.04
N CYS A 87 -1.73 12.63 -15.00
CA CYS A 87 -0.54 11.78 -14.95
C CYS A 87 -0.69 10.58 -15.89
N ILE A 88 0.27 10.40 -16.81
CA ILE A 88 0.32 9.28 -17.77
C ILE A 88 0.39 7.90 -17.11
N CYS A 89 0.83 7.83 -15.85
CA CYS A 89 0.93 6.59 -15.08
C CYS A 89 -0.35 6.26 -14.30
N ARG A 90 -1.36 7.14 -14.30
CA ARG A 90 -2.60 6.95 -13.54
C ARG A 90 -3.41 5.79 -14.12
N LYS A 91 -3.54 4.72 -13.35
CA LYS A 91 -4.37 3.54 -13.71
C LYS A 91 -5.62 3.49 -12.85
N VAL A 92 -6.80 3.49 -13.48
CA VAL A 92 -8.08 3.28 -12.80
C VAL A 92 -8.57 1.88 -13.21
N PRO A 93 -8.68 0.92 -12.28
CA PRO A 93 -9.35 -0.35 -12.54
C PRO A 93 -10.79 -0.06 -12.98
N GLN A 94 -11.20 -0.65 -14.10
CA GLN A 94 -12.59 -0.63 -14.58
C GLN A 94 -13.47 -1.58 -13.76
#